data_AF-A0A496YNP1-F1
#
_entry.id   AF-A0A496YNP1-F1
#
_cell.length_a   1.000
_cell.length_b   1.000
_cell.length_c   1.000
_cell.angle_alpha   90.00
_cell.angle_beta   90.00
_cell.angle_gamma   90.00
#
_symmetry.space_group_name_H-M   'P 1'
#
loop_
_entity.id
_entity.type
_entity.pdbx_description
1 polymer ?
#
loop_
_entity_poly.entity_id
_entity_poly.type
_entity_poly.pdbx_seq_one_letter_code
_entity_poly.pdbx_strand_id
1 'polypeptide(L)'
;MLEYTAKIREIARGLLEKGTVDVFIGYRKGSVPMMNEPVLVTDPAQTDVLHWDSHCGLNLCNYLTKRTDRIGIVANGCNSRNIVTHIIENQVKREQLYIVGIPCTGMIDHRAVKRAVNGKEIKGVQENKDTFLVIGKDFEEKFAKKDFLQDNCSVCRHRNPVEYDEMVA
;
A
#
# COMPACT_ATOMS: atom_id res chain seq x y z
N MET A 1 -0.15 9.06 5.71
CA MET A 1 -0.69 8.80 4.36
C MET A 1 -2.12 8.26 4.38
N LEU A 2 -2.81 8.23 5.54
CA LEU A 2 -4.17 7.69 5.66
C LEU A 2 -5.18 8.38 4.74
N GLU A 3 -4.99 9.68 4.49
CA GLU A 3 -5.85 10.49 3.61
C GLU A 3 -5.97 9.93 2.18
N TYR A 4 -4.96 9.19 1.69
CA TYR A 4 -5.00 8.57 0.38
C TYR A 4 -6.04 7.45 0.27
N THR A 5 -6.43 6.84 1.40
CA THR A 5 -7.40 5.73 1.41
C THR A 5 -8.71 6.11 0.75
N ALA A 6 -9.25 7.29 1.09
CA ALA A 6 -10.51 7.75 0.52
C ALA A 6 -10.41 7.93 -1.01
N LYS A 7 -9.31 8.53 -1.47
CA LYS A 7 -9.10 8.77 -2.90
C LYS A 7 -8.87 7.47 -3.68
N ILE A 8 -8.12 6.52 -3.11
CA ILE A 8 -7.93 5.18 -3.70
C ILE A 8 -9.29 4.48 -3.88
N ARG A 9 -10.16 4.52 -2.86
CA ARG A 9 -11.49 3.91 -2.91
C ARG A 9 -12.35 4.53 -4.00
N GLU A 10 -12.36 5.85 -4.08
CA GLU A 10 -13.09 6.61 -5.11
C GLU A 10 -12.64 6.21 -6.53
N ILE A 11 -11.32 6.23 -6.78
CA ILE A 11 -10.75 5.88 -8.09
C ILE A 11 -11.04 4.41 -8.41
N ALA A 12 -10.76 3.49 -7.49
CA ALA A 12 -11.01 2.06 -7.69
C ALA A 12 -12.47 1.77 -8.03
N ARG A 13 -13.40 2.40 -7.31
CA ARG A 13 -14.85 2.27 -7.56
C ARG A 13 -15.20 2.76 -8.94
N GLY A 14 -14.76 3.95 -9.32
CA GLY A 14 -15.00 4.51 -10.65
C GLY A 14 -14.44 3.66 -11.78
N LEU A 15 -13.25 3.08 -11.61
CA LEU A 15 -12.63 2.20 -12.61
C LEU A 15 -13.39 0.89 -12.79
N LEU A 16 -13.86 0.28 -11.69
CA LEU A 16 -14.64 -0.95 -11.73
C LEU A 16 -16.05 -0.71 -12.28
N GLU A 17 -16.74 0.36 -11.86
CA GLU A 17 -18.10 0.70 -12.35
C GLU A 17 -18.12 1.00 -13.85
N LYS A 18 -17.11 1.70 -14.36
CA LYS A 18 -16.95 1.99 -15.79
C LYS A 18 -16.48 0.76 -16.58
N GLY A 19 -16.11 -0.33 -15.91
CA GLY A 19 -15.49 -1.49 -16.52
C GLY A 19 -14.19 -1.13 -17.24
N THR A 20 -13.43 -0.14 -16.76
CA THR A 20 -12.08 0.17 -17.26
C THR A 20 -11.10 -0.93 -16.86
N VAL A 21 -11.30 -1.47 -15.64
CA VAL A 21 -10.56 -2.60 -15.10
C VAL A 21 -11.55 -3.68 -14.66
N ASP A 22 -11.13 -4.93 -14.72
CA ASP A 22 -11.92 -6.09 -14.28
C ASP A 22 -11.62 -6.43 -12.80
N VAL A 23 -10.43 -6.07 -12.32
CA VAL A 23 -9.99 -6.23 -10.93
C VAL A 23 -9.18 -5.02 -10.49
N PHE A 24 -9.28 -4.67 -9.20
CA PHE A 24 -8.43 -3.67 -8.56
C PHE A 24 -7.59 -4.31 -7.45
N ILE A 25 -6.27 -4.16 -7.54
CA ILE A 25 -5.29 -4.71 -6.60
C ILE A 25 -4.84 -3.60 -5.65
N GLY A 26 -5.11 -3.79 -4.37
CA GLY A 26 -4.70 -2.87 -3.32
C GLY A 26 -4.32 -3.59 -2.04
N TYR A 27 -4.45 -2.89 -0.92
CA TYR A 27 -4.26 -3.47 0.41
C TYR A 27 -5.54 -3.37 1.21
N ARG A 28 -5.72 -4.24 2.20
CA ARG A 28 -6.69 -4.10 3.28
C ARG A 28 -6.00 -4.21 4.63
N LYS A 29 -6.70 -3.81 5.69
CA LYS A 29 -6.28 -4.10 7.06
C LYS A 29 -6.24 -5.61 7.26
N GLY A 30 -5.10 -6.14 7.73
CA GLY A 30 -5.02 -7.52 8.17
C GLY A 30 -5.53 -7.72 9.59
N SER A 31 -5.59 -8.97 10.03
CA SER A 31 -6.04 -9.34 11.38
C SER A 31 -5.01 -9.02 12.48
N VAL A 32 -3.73 -8.86 12.10
CA VAL A 32 -2.64 -8.51 13.01
C VAL A 32 -2.24 -7.04 12.79
N PRO A 33 -2.08 -6.23 13.85
CA PRO A 33 -1.63 -4.85 13.71
C PRO A 33 -0.31 -4.75 12.93
N MET A 34 -0.21 -3.73 12.07
CA MET A 34 0.94 -3.49 11.17
C MET A 34 1.14 -4.55 10.08
N MET A 35 0.23 -5.51 9.92
CA MET A 35 0.30 -6.55 8.89
C MET A 35 -0.84 -6.36 7.89
N ASN A 36 -0.81 -5.26 7.12
CA ASN A 36 -1.75 -5.07 6.03
C ASN A 36 -1.46 -6.08 4.92
N GLU A 37 -2.51 -6.55 4.26
CA GLU A 37 -2.41 -7.63 3.27
C GLU A 37 -2.95 -7.21 1.90
N PRO A 38 -2.44 -7.78 0.80
CA PRO A 38 -2.98 -7.53 -0.53
C PRO A 38 -4.43 -7.99 -0.63
N VAL A 39 -5.23 -7.25 -1.40
CA VAL A 39 -6.62 -7.61 -1.70
C VAL A 39 -6.90 -7.35 -3.17
N LEU A 40 -7.67 -8.25 -3.77
CA LEU A 40 -8.18 -8.13 -5.13
C LEU A 40 -9.68 -7.84 -5.02
N VAL A 41 -10.10 -6.68 -5.53
CA VAL A 41 -11.49 -6.23 -5.52
C VAL A 41 -12.03 -6.26 -6.93
N THR A 42 -13.11 -7.00 -7.17
CA THR A 42 -13.78 -7.08 -8.48
C THR A 42 -15.17 -6.46 -8.45
N ASP A 43 -15.79 -6.37 -7.27
CA ASP A 43 -17.09 -5.72 -7.06
C ASP A 43 -16.87 -4.27 -6.64
N PRO A 44 -17.37 -3.27 -7.40
CA PRO A 44 -17.26 -1.87 -7.00
C PRO A 44 -17.83 -1.56 -5.61
N ALA A 45 -18.86 -2.29 -5.17
CA ALA A 45 -19.46 -2.12 -3.86
C ALA A 45 -18.52 -2.52 -2.70
N GLN A 46 -17.48 -3.31 -2.99
CA GLN A 46 -16.52 -3.79 -2.00
C GLN A 46 -15.25 -2.94 -1.89
N THR A 47 -15.16 -1.83 -2.64
CA THR A 47 -13.96 -0.97 -2.63
C THR A 47 -13.64 -0.38 -1.26
N ASP A 48 -14.61 -0.30 -0.34
CA ASP A 48 -14.40 0.19 1.02
C ASP A 48 -13.47 -0.67 1.88
N VAL A 49 -13.16 -1.90 1.47
CA VAL A 49 -12.14 -2.73 2.13
C VAL A 49 -10.72 -2.22 1.86
N LEU A 50 -10.53 -1.42 0.81
CA LEU A 50 -9.22 -0.89 0.44
C LEU A 50 -8.71 0.05 1.54
N HIS A 51 -7.42 -0.05 1.82
CA HIS A 51 -6.77 0.68 2.90
C HIS A 51 -5.34 1.05 2.49
N TRP A 52 -4.88 2.23 2.92
CA TRP A 52 -3.50 2.65 2.73
C TRP A 52 -2.93 3.30 3.99
N ASP A 53 -1.80 2.80 4.47
CA ASP A 53 -0.99 3.40 5.53
C ASP A 53 0.49 2.98 5.40
N SER A 54 1.34 3.40 6.36
CA SER A 54 2.77 3.09 6.39
C SER A 54 3.12 1.60 6.59
N HIS A 55 2.14 0.70 6.66
CA HIS A 55 2.32 -0.75 6.76
C HIS A 55 1.92 -1.49 5.47
N CYS A 56 1.51 -0.76 4.42
CA CYS A 56 1.25 -1.30 3.08
C CYS A 56 2.56 -1.58 2.31
N GLY A 57 3.40 -2.46 2.85
CA GLY A 57 4.76 -2.71 2.36
C GLY A 57 4.93 -3.94 1.45
N LEU A 58 3.93 -4.82 1.36
CA LEU A 58 4.03 -6.05 0.55
C LEU A 58 4.03 -5.74 -0.96
N ASN A 59 4.75 -6.51 -1.76
CA ASN A 59 4.82 -6.29 -3.20
C ASN A 59 3.53 -6.72 -3.90
N LEU A 60 2.74 -5.77 -4.42
CA LEU A 60 1.51 -6.08 -5.16
C LEU A 60 1.79 -6.66 -6.56
N CYS A 61 2.99 -6.46 -7.10
CA CYS A 61 3.35 -6.96 -8.44
C CYS A 61 3.35 -8.50 -8.53
N ASN A 62 3.48 -9.18 -7.38
CA ASN A 62 3.35 -10.64 -7.28
C ASN A 62 2.00 -11.17 -7.80
N TYR A 63 1.00 -10.29 -7.91
CA TYR A 63 -0.34 -10.64 -8.38
C TYR A 63 -0.55 -10.28 -9.87
N LEU A 64 0.45 -9.81 -10.60
CA LEU A 64 0.30 -9.43 -12.02
C LEU A 64 0.57 -10.58 -12.99
N THR A 65 1.45 -11.51 -12.61
CA THR A 65 1.91 -12.57 -13.50
C THR A 65 0.78 -13.51 -13.94
N LYS A 66 0.79 -13.92 -15.21
CA LYS A 66 -0.16 -14.91 -15.80
C LYS A 66 -1.63 -14.46 -15.82
N ARG A 67 -1.89 -13.16 -15.66
CA ARG A 67 -3.23 -12.59 -15.75
C ARG A 67 -3.59 -12.18 -17.18
N THR A 68 -4.85 -12.34 -17.53
CA THR A 68 -5.39 -11.97 -18.85
C THR A 68 -6.44 -10.86 -18.78
N ASP A 69 -6.87 -10.50 -17.58
CA ASP A 69 -7.83 -9.44 -17.31
C ASP A 69 -7.16 -8.05 -17.26
N ARG A 70 -7.99 -7.00 -17.22
CA ARG A 70 -7.57 -5.60 -17.07
C ARG A 70 -7.47 -5.27 -15.59
N ILE A 71 -6.36 -4.70 -15.17
CA ILE A 71 -5.96 -4.64 -13.78
C ILE A 71 -5.77 -3.19 -13.36
N GLY A 72 -6.55 -2.73 -12.39
CA GLY A 72 -6.24 -1.57 -11.58
C GLY A 72 -5.26 -1.95 -10.48
N ILE A 73 -4.25 -1.14 -10.19
CA ILE A 73 -3.30 -1.41 -9.11
C ILE A 73 -2.82 -0.13 -8.44
N VAL A 74 -2.76 -0.11 -7.10
CA VAL A 74 -2.08 0.98 -6.38
C VAL A 74 -0.57 0.78 -6.42
N ALA A 75 0.17 1.83 -6.74
CA ALA A 75 1.63 1.76 -6.84
C ALA A 75 2.31 2.96 -6.17
N ASN A 76 3.11 2.68 -5.14
CA ASN A 76 4.15 3.60 -4.70
C ASN A 76 5.38 3.51 -5.62
N GLY A 77 6.41 4.34 -5.36
CA GLY A 77 7.65 4.31 -6.14
C GLY A 77 8.29 2.92 -6.30
N CYS A 78 8.31 2.10 -5.26
CA CYS A 78 8.89 0.75 -5.31
C CYS A 78 8.06 -0.21 -6.18
N ASN A 79 6.73 -0.25 -5.99
CA ASN A 79 5.85 -1.08 -6.81
C ASN A 79 5.88 -0.62 -8.28
N SER A 80 5.84 0.69 -8.54
CA SER A 80 5.90 1.24 -9.91
C SER A 80 7.15 0.79 -10.67
N ARG A 81 8.34 0.82 -10.04
CA ARG A 81 9.56 0.27 -10.66
C ARG A 81 9.48 -1.23 -10.91
N ASN A 82 8.84 -1.97 -10.01
CA ASN A 82 8.67 -3.41 -10.18
C ASN A 82 7.65 -3.74 -11.29
N ILE A 83 6.60 -2.93 -11.45
CA ILE A 83 5.67 -3.01 -12.59
C ILE A 83 6.45 -2.85 -13.91
N VAL A 84 7.35 -1.87 -13.98
CA VAL A 84 8.20 -1.67 -15.17
C VAL A 84 9.05 -2.92 -15.46
N THR A 85 9.65 -3.54 -14.44
CA THR A 85 10.36 -4.82 -14.59
C THR A 85 9.44 -5.91 -15.15
N HIS A 86 8.24 -6.08 -14.61
CA HIS A 86 7.29 -7.08 -15.09
C HIS A 86 6.86 -6.83 -16.54
N ILE A 87 6.74 -5.58 -16.96
CA ILE A 87 6.45 -5.22 -18.36
C ILE A 87 7.63 -5.60 -19.26
N ILE A 88 8.86 -5.22 -18.90
CA ILE A 88 10.07 -5.52 -19.68
C ILE A 88 10.30 -7.03 -19.80
N GLU A 89 10.01 -7.79 -18.74
CA GLU A 89 10.13 -9.25 -18.69
C GLU A 89 8.91 -9.97 -19.28
N ASN A 90 7.99 -9.25 -19.93
CA ASN A 90 6.77 -9.78 -20.56
C ASN A 90 5.87 -10.60 -19.60
N GLN A 91 5.92 -10.30 -18.30
CA GLN A 91 5.07 -10.93 -17.29
C GLN A 91 3.65 -10.34 -17.26
N VAL A 92 3.51 -9.09 -17.72
CA VAL A 92 2.24 -8.37 -17.88
C VAL A 92 2.39 -7.36 -19.03
N LYS A 93 1.32 -7.08 -19.78
CA LYS A 93 1.34 -6.03 -20.80
C LYS A 93 0.97 -4.69 -20.18
N ARG A 94 1.61 -3.60 -20.62
CA ARG A 94 1.35 -2.26 -20.07
C ARG A 94 -0.11 -1.83 -20.27
N GLU A 95 -0.71 -2.20 -21.39
CA GLU A 95 -2.08 -1.84 -21.76
C GLU A 95 -3.13 -2.60 -20.91
N GLN A 96 -2.73 -3.66 -20.21
CA GLN A 96 -3.58 -4.35 -19.24
C GLN A 96 -3.69 -3.58 -17.92
N LEU A 97 -2.83 -2.58 -17.67
CA LEU A 97 -2.71 -1.93 -16.36
C LEU A 97 -3.34 -0.54 -16.36
N TYR A 98 -4.04 -0.24 -15.26
CA TYR A 98 -4.33 1.11 -14.80
C TYR A 98 -3.66 1.32 -13.44
N ILE A 99 -2.68 2.19 -13.37
CA ILE A 99 -1.79 2.35 -12.22
C ILE A 99 -2.18 3.61 -11.45
N VAL A 100 -2.71 3.41 -10.24
CA VAL A 100 -3.03 4.47 -9.30
C VAL A 100 -1.81 4.78 -8.44
N GLY A 101 -1.13 5.86 -8.77
CA GLY A 101 0.12 6.29 -8.16
C GLY A 101 -0.04 6.89 -6.77
N ILE A 102 0.84 6.47 -5.84
CA ILE A 102 0.86 6.93 -4.44
C ILE A 102 2.20 7.59 -4.10
N PRO A 103 2.22 8.89 -3.74
CA PRO A 103 3.40 9.51 -3.13
C PRO A 103 3.76 8.84 -1.81
N CYS A 104 4.99 8.33 -1.69
CA CYS A 104 5.39 7.53 -0.53
C CYS A 104 6.25 8.32 0.48
N THR A 105 5.81 8.41 1.73
CA THR A 105 6.62 8.95 2.82
C THR A 105 7.49 7.91 3.52
N GLY A 106 7.42 6.64 3.10
CA GLY A 106 8.18 5.52 3.67
C GLY A 106 7.30 4.54 4.45
N MET A 107 7.76 3.29 4.51
CA MET A 107 7.10 2.20 5.23
C MET A 107 7.76 1.97 6.59
N ILE A 108 6.96 1.67 7.61
CA ILE A 108 7.42 1.38 8.98
C ILE A 108 7.97 -0.06 9.05
N ASP A 109 9.07 -0.25 9.77
CA ASP A 109 9.56 -1.56 10.18
C ASP A 109 8.84 -2.02 11.45
N HIS A 110 7.84 -2.89 11.28
CA HIS A 110 7.09 -3.49 12.39
C HIS A 110 8.00 -4.24 13.38
N ARG A 111 9.18 -4.73 12.94
CA ARG A 111 10.15 -5.40 13.83
C ARG A 111 10.86 -4.38 14.73
N ALA A 112 11.23 -3.21 14.19
CA ALA A 112 11.76 -2.11 14.99
C ALA A 112 10.75 -1.65 16.04
N VAL A 113 9.48 -1.52 15.67
CA VAL A 113 8.39 -1.18 16.61
C VAL A 113 8.28 -2.25 17.70
N LYS A 114 8.26 -3.54 17.34
CA LYS A 114 8.20 -4.65 18.30
C LYS A 114 9.38 -4.64 19.28
N ARG A 115 10.60 -4.29 18.81
CA ARG A 115 11.77 -4.13 19.68
C ARG A 115 11.61 -2.96 20.64
N ALA A 116 11.12 -1.80 20.17
CA ALA A 116 10.96 -0.61 21.00
C ALA A 116 9.98 -0.83 22.17
N VAL A 117 8.93 -1.61 21.96
CA VAL A 117 7.97 -1.97 23.01
C VAL A 117 8.38 -3.22 23.81
N ASN A 118 9.64 -3.64 23.74
CA ASN A 118 10.19 -4.82 24.43
C ASN A 118 9.41 -6.12 24.17
N GLY A 119 8.89 -6.29 22.95
CA GLY A 119 8.13 -7.48 22.56
C GLY A 119 6.73 -7.59 23.16
N LYS A 120 6.23 -6.57 23.87
CA LYS A 120 4.85 -6.53 24.37
C LYS A 120 3.84 -6.69 23.22
N GLU A 121 2.70 -7.29 23.53
CA GLU A 121 1.61 -7.44 22.57
C GLU A 121 1.05 -6.09 22.15
N ILE A 122 1.04 -5.85 20.83
CA ILE A 122 0.46 -4.67 20.20
C ILE A 122 -0.95 -5.02 19.76
N LYS A 123 -1.94 -4.26 20.23
CA LYS A 123 -3.36 -4.41 19.87
C LYS A 123 -3.79 -3.47 18.76
N GLY A 124 -3.13 -2.33 18.62
CA GLY A 124 -3.47 -1.34 17.61
C GLY A 124 -2.34 -0.37 17.32
N VAL A 125 -2.40 0.24 16.14
CA VAL A 125 -1.52 1.34 15.75
C VAL A 125 -2.36 2.42 15.09
N GLN A 126 -2.19 3.66 15.57
CA GLN A 126 -2.81 4.84 14.98
C GLN A 126 -1.74 5.71 14.35
N GLU A 127 -1.87 5.95 13.05
CA GLU A 127 -0.93 6.75 12.29
C GLU A 127 -1.39 8.21 12.19
N ASN A 128 -0.49 9.15 12.49
CA ASN A 128 -0.63 10.57 12.16
C ASN A 128 0.44 10.96 11.14
N LYS A 129 0.56 12.23 10.75
CA LYS A 129 1.48 12.66 9.66
C LYS A 129 2.93 12.19 9.89
N ASP A 130 3.54 12.60 11.00
CA ASP A 130 4.96 12.33 11.31
C ASP A 130 5.19 11.40 12.50
N THR A 131 4.11 11.03 13.19
CA THR A 131 4.15 10.18 14.39
C THR A 131 3.13 9.06 14.31
N PHE A 132 3.30 8.03 15.10
CA PHE A 132 2.31 6.97 15.29
C PHE A 132 2.21 6.59 16.77
N LEU A 133 1.02 6.17 17.18
CA LEU A 133 0.72 5.69 18.52
C LEU A 133 0.59 4.17 18.47
N VAL A 134 1.34 3.48 19.31
CA VAL A 134 1.28 2.03 19.48
C VAL A 134 0.51 1.74 20.76
N ILE A 135 -0.57 0.99 20.64
CA ILE A 135 -1.50 0.70 21.72
C ILE A 135 -1.39 -0.79 22.05
N GLY A 136 -1.05 -1.10 23.29
CA GLY A 136 -1.06 -2.44 23.83
C GLY A 136 -2.23 -2.68 24.77
N LYS A 137 -2.13 -3.72 25.62
CA LYS A 137 -3.12 -3.99 26.67
C LYS A 137 -3.09 -2.94 27.78
N ASP A 138 -1.88 -2.61 28.25
CA ASP A 138 -1.64 -1.79 29.45
C ASP A 138 -0.62 -0.66 29.17
N PHE A 139 -0.43 -0.30 27.90
CA PHE A 139 0.51 0.76 27.52
C PHE A 139 0.07 1.46 26.23
N GLU A 140 0.47 2.72 26.12
CA GLU A 140 0.42 3.50 24.89
C GLU A 140 1.74 4.25 24.73
N GLU A 141 2.39 4.08 23.58
CA GLU A 141 3.68 4.72 23.31
C GLU A 141 3.65 5.41 21.95
N LYS A 142 4.14 6.66 21.93
CA LYS A 142 4.17 7.49 20.73
C LYS A 142 5.59 7.55 20.17
N PHE A 143 5.71 7.28 18.88
CA PHE A 143 6.98 7.27 18.17
C PHE A 143 6.97 8.22 16.97
N ALA A 144 8.14 8.72 16.60
CA ALA A 144 8.33 9.46 15.36
C ALA A 144 8.59 8.49 14.20
N LYS A 145 7.86 8.62 13.09
CA LYS A 145 7.95 7.67 11.97
C LYS A 145 9.33 7.54 11.37
N LYS A 146 10.04 8.67 11.24
CA LYS A 146 11.36 8.74 10.62
C LYS A 146 12.39 7.80 11.27
N ASP A 147 12.21 7.51 12.56
CA ASP A 147 13.13 6.67 13.35
C ASP A 147 12.78 5.17 13.25
N PHE A 148 11.65 4.84 12.61
CA PHE A 148 11.10 3.50 12.49
C PHE A 148 10.86 3.08 11.03
N LEU A 149 11.42 3.80 10.06
CA LEU A 149 11.32 3.40 8.66
C LEU A 149 12.12 2.12 8.41
N GLN A 150 11.68 1.32 7.43
CA GLN A 150 12.51 0.26 6.86
C GLN A 150 13.83 0.85 6.31
N ASP A 151 14.91 0.08 6.38
CA ASP A 151 16.26 0.52 5.97
C ASP A 151 16.30 1.06 4.54
N ASN A 152 15.59 0.42 3.61
CA ASN A 152 15.49 0.90 2.23
C ASN A 152 14.68 2.20 2.08
N CYS A 153 13.70 2.43 2.96
CA CYS A 153 12.82 3.59 2.94
C CYS A 153 13.50 4.83 3.53
N SER A 154 14.38 4.64 4.54
CA SER A 154 15.09 5.75 5.19
C SER A 154 16.06 6.47 4.25
N VAL A 155 16.62 5.76 3.26
CA VAL A 155 17.56 6.30 2.26
C VAL A 155 16.96 6.53 0.87
N CYS A 156 15.65 6.28 0.70
CA CYS A 156 15.00 6.29 -0.60
C CYS A 156 14.95 7.70 -1.22
N ARG A 157 15.46 7.83 -2.47
CA ARG A 157 15.40 9.05 -3.28
C ARG A 157 14.28 9.03 -4.34
N HIS A 158 13.58 7.90 -4.48
CA HIS A 158 12.57 7.67 -5.52
C HIS A 158 11.21 7.31 -4.90
N ARG A 159 10.63 8.29 -4.21
CA ARG A 159 9.40 8.16 -3.42
C ARG A 159 8.13 8.06 -4.28
N ASN A 160 8.12 8.78 -5.40
CA ASN A 160 6.98 8.81 -6.31
C ASN A 160 7.07 7.68 -7.34
N PRO A 161 5.92 7.17 -7.80
CA PRO A 161 5.86 6.27 -8.95
C PRO A 161 6.41 6.97 -10.19
N VAL A 162 7.13 6.19 -11.02
CA VAL A 162 7.66 6.66 -12.31
C VAL A 162 6.65 6.37 -13.41
N GLU A 163 6.08 5.17 -13.37
CA GLU A 163 4.96 4.75 -14.20
C GLU A 163 3.67 4.83 -13.39
N TYR A 164 2.70 5.62 -13.86
CA TYR A 164 1.35 5.75 -13.31
C TYR A 164 0.39 6.33 -14.38
N ASP A 165 -0.91 6.11 -14.19
CA ASP A 165 -1.97 6.70 -15.01
C ASP A 165 -2.68 7.86 -14.29
N GLU A 166 -2.83 7.74 -12.97
CA GLU A 166 -3.46 8.77 -12.12
C GLU A 166 -2.77 8.83 -10.75
N MET A 167 -2.56 10.04 -10.22
CA MET A 167 -1.99 10.23 -8.87
C MET A 167 -3.09 10.54 -7.86
N VAL A 168 -2.96 10.00 -6.65
CA VAL A 168 -3.91 10.30 -5.55
C VAL A 168 -3.68 11.66 -4.89
N ALA A 169 -2.51 12.29 -5.12
CA ALA A 169 -2.10 13.58 -4.58
C ALA A 169 -1.02 14.22 -5.47
#